data_AF-A0A258F9Y6-F1
#
_entry.id   AF-A0A258F9Y6-F1
#
_cell.length_a   1.000
_cell.length_b   1.000
_cell.length_c   1.000
_cell.angle_alpha   90.00
_cell.angle_beta   90.00
_cell.angle_gamma   90.00
#
_symmetry.space_group_name_H-M   'P 1'
#
loop_
_entity.id
_entity.type
_entity.pdbx_description
1 polymer ?
#
loop_
_entity_poly.entity_id
_entity_poly.type
_entity_poly.pdbx_seq_one_letter_code
_entity_poly.pdbx_strand_id
1 'polypeptide(L)'
;EKQGEEFGVRDYQRVLHSAGLSPAIARVLSLEQGQTDKLCELSPRELLDLVFQVFGDKDVLDRYLEARHHQEHTARELDAGQNQLEALGNNLEKHEQKVNRYREWQRLNLERVELVSEMRPRLEHCLLQREADHAARTLLTQRRDWRAKHDERSSLKMDSDVLDAALAQALLRKLAATDNESIQNKALNEINRELGGWEVIVKQQQRLEQQAQAAGGALADAREIETLESQRAGLLVKIASLQQRQAQLDEMLENLAAGRRADPHDVAAFRQALAAADIPHHLLTDVVEIVDAGWQPAVEAALAPFAHIV
;
A
#
# COMPACT_ATOMS: atom_id res chain seq x y z
N GLU A 1 138.70 47.41 5.66
CA GLU A 1 137.95 47.95 6.82
C GLU A 1 136.50 48.07 6.38
N LYS A 2 135.64 47.13 6.80
CA LYS A 2 134.23 47.12 6.43
C LYS A 2 133.47 48.03 7.38
N GLN A 3 132.70 48.91 6.77
CA GLN A 3 131.86 49.96 7.35
C GLN A 3 130.95 49.38 8.45
N GLY A 4 130.82 50.11 9.56
CA GLY A 4 129.94 49.74 10.66
C GLY A 4 128.48 49.79 10.20
N GLU A 5 127.88 48.63 10.03
CA GLU A 5 126.43 48.50 9.86
C GLU A 5 125.77 48.77 11.21
N GLU A 6 124.89 49.78 11.25
CA GLU A 6 124.05 50.07 12.41
C GLU A 6 122.98 48.98 12.51
N PHE A 7 123.32 47.88 13.17
CA PHE A 7 122.31 46.86 13.50
C PHE A 7 121.29 47.46 14.47
N GLY A 8 120.01 47.34 14.12
CA GLY A 8 118.92 47.66 15.04
C GLY A 8 119.07 46.83 16.32
N VAL A 9 118.74 47.41 17.47
CA VAL A 9 118.92 46.77 18.80
C VAL A 9 118.32 45.36 18.84
N ARG A 10 117.19 45.14 18.14
CA ARG A 10 116.53 43.83 18.03
C ARG A 10 117.30 42.82 17.18
N ASP A 11 117.89 43.25 16.06
CA ASP A 11 118.65 42.36 15.18
C ASP A 11 119.99 42.00 15.81
N TYR A 12 120.62 42.96 16.50
CA TYR A 12 121.81 42.71 17.30
C TYR A 12 121.54 41.75 18.47
N GLN A 13 120.42 41.93 19.19
CA GLN A 13 119.96 40.99 20.22
C GLN A 13 119.69 39.59 19.64
N ARG A 14 119.13 39.51 18.42
CA ARG A 14 118.86 38.24 17.73
C ARG A 14 120.14 37.51 17.34
N VAL A 15 121.15 38.26 16.88
CA VAL A 15 122.50 37.72 16.58
C VAL A 15 123.19 37.24 17.88
N LEU A 16 123.14 38.02 18.96
CA LEU A 16 123.68 37.62 20.27
C LEU A 16 122.98 36.36 20.83
N HIS A 17 121.65 36.30 20.72
CA HIS A 17 120.87 35.13 21.11
C HIS A 17 121.22 33.90 20.26
N SER A 18 121.45 34.08 18.95
CA SER A 18 121.89 32.98 18.06
C SER A 18 123.30 32.48 18.38
N ALA A 19 124.15 33.33 18.95
CA ALA A 19 125.49 32.98 19.45
C ALA A 19 125.46 32.35 20.85
N GLY A 20 124.27 32.12 21.43
CA GLY A 20 124.08 31.50 22.74
C GLY A 20 124.22 32.46 23.93
N LEU A 21 124.34 33.77 23.70
CA LEU A 21 124.33 34.79 24.76
C LEU A 21 122.88 35.22 25.02
N SER A 22 122.15 34.43 25.80
CA SER A 22 120.85 34.84 26.34
C SER A 22 121.01 36.08 27.24
N PRO A 23 120.03 37.00 27.29
CA PRO A 23 120.06 38.18 28.16
C PRO A 23 120.38 37.84 29.64
N ALA A 24 120.00 36.66 30.11
CA ALA A 24 120.33 36.17 31.44
C ALA A 24 121.83 35.84 31.59
N ILE A 25 122.44 35.22 30.58
CA ILE A 25 123.89 34.93 30.55
C ILE A 25 124.68 36.24 30.47
N ALA A 26 124.23 37.20 29.66
CA ALA A 26 124.83 38.52 29.60
C ALA A 26 124.77 39.24 30.98
N ARG A 27 123.64 39.09 31.70
CA ARG A 27 123.47 39.63 33.06
C ARG A 27 124.42 38.97 34.06
N VAL A 28 124.63 37.66 33.98
CA VAL A 28 125.58 36.91 34.83
C VAL A 28 127.04 37.26 34.50
N LEU A 29 127.38 37.42 33.21
CA LEU A 29 128.73 37.83 32.76
C LEU A 29 129.03 39.31 33.08
N SER A 30 128.00 40.15 33.16
CA SER A 30 128.12 41.57 33.51
C SER A 30 128.31 41.83 35.01
N LEU A 31 128.26 40.78 35.86
CA LEU A 31 128.58 40.90 37.28
C LEU A 31 130.09 41.09 37.47
N GLU A 32 130.47 42.12 38.21
CA GLU A 32 131.88 42.40 38.53
C GLU A 32 132.48 41.27 39.39
N GLN A 33 133.75 40.90 39.14
CA GLN A 33 134.46 39.87 39.90
C GLN A 33 134.41 40.18 41.41
N GLY A 34 133.68 39.35 42.17
CA GLY A 34 133.44 39.53 43.61
C GLY A 34 131.98 39.76 44.01
N GLN A 35 131.05 39.95 43.06
CA GLN A 35 129.61 40.10 43.34
C GLN A 35 128.79 38.80 43.27
N THR A 36 129.44 37.63 43.29
CA THR A 36 128.78 36.32 43.28
C THR A 36 127.90 36.07 44.51
N ASP A 37 128.16 36.76 45.63
CA ASP A 37 127.33 36.70 46.84
C ASP A 37 125.89 37.16 46.57
N LYS A 38 125.68 38.07 45.61
CA LYS A 38 124.35 38.51 45.18
C LYS A 38 123.52 37.41 44.51
N LEU A 39 124.16 36.34 44.01
CA LEU A 39 123.44 35.15 43.53
C LEU A 39 122.98 34.27 44.69
N CYS A 40 123.70 34.27 45.82
CA CYS A 40 123.31 33.54 47.04
C CYS A 40 122.18 34.25 47.82
N GLU A 41 121.99 35.55 47.58
CA GLU A 41 120.88 36.35 48.14
C GLU A 41 119.55 36.16 47.39
N LEU A 42 119.58 35.59 46.18
CA LEU A 42 118.37 35.33 45.40
C LEU A 42 117.58 34.16 45.98
N SER A 43 116.25 34.24 45.87
CA SER A 43 115.39 33.15 46.30
C SER A 43 115.61 31.91 45.40
N PRO A 44 115.41 30.69 45.92
CA PRO A 44 115.54 29.46 45.13
C PRO A 44 114.68 29.44 43.85
N ARG A 45 113.57 30.20 43.81
CA ARG A 45 112.72 30.34 42.62
C ARG A 45 113.33 31.26 41.56
N GLU A 46 113.95 32.36 41.97
CA GLU A 46 114.61 33.30 41.04
C GLU A 46 115.87 32.69 40.42
N LEU A 47 116.58 31.87 41.18
CA LEU A 47 117.72 31.09 40.67
C LEU A 47 117.27 30.06 39.62
N LEU A 48 116.18 29.35 39.88
CA LEU A 48 115.58 28.39 38.95
C LEU A 48 115.10 29.08 37.66
N ASP A 49 114.48 30.25 37.78
CA ASP A 49 114.05 31.07 36.65
C ASP A 49 115.22 31.58 35.81
N LEU A 50 116.32 32.01 36.44
CA LEU A 50 117.54 32.41 35.74
C LEU A 50 118.13 31.23 34.96
N VAL A 51 118.16 30.04 35.57
CA VAL A 51 118.59 28.81 34.90
C VAL A 51 117.70 28.50 33.69
N PHE A 52 116.37 28.58 33.83
CA PHE A 52 115.46 28.36 32.70
C PHE A 52 115.56 29.42 31.60
N GLN A 53 115.92 30.66 31.93
CA GLN A 53 116.20 31.72 30.95
C GLN A 53 117.53 31.53 30.23
N VAL A 54 118.53 30.94 30.90
CA VAL A 54 119.84 30.61 30.32
C VAL A 54 119.70 29.43 29.34
N PHE A 55 118.86 28.44 29.65
CA PHE A 55 118.59 27.29 28.78
C PHE A 55 117.52 27.55 27.70
N GLY A 56 116.74 28.63 27.81
CA GLY A 56 115.69 28.98 26.85
C GLY A 56 114.36 28.25 27.05
N ASP A 57 114.24 27.45 28.12
CA ASP A 57 113.05 26.65 28.42
C ASP A 57 111.88 27.49 28.94
N LYS A 58 112.15 28.69 29.49
CA LYS A 58 111.11 29.58 30.01
C LYS A 58 110.15 30.07 28.92
N ASP A 59 110.66 30.49 27.76
CA ASP A 59 109.82 30.96 26.65
C ASP A 59 108.92 29.85 26.09
N VAL A 60 109.39 28.59 26.14
CA VAL A 60 108.61 27.42 25.72
C VAL A 60 107.48 27.16 26.71
N LEU A 61 107.75 27.27 28.01
CA LEU A 61 106.73 27.15 29.06
C LEU A 61 105.68 28.27 28.96
N ASP A 62 106.10 29.51 28.74
CA ASP A 62 105.18 30.65 28.59
C ASP A 62 104.28 30.48 27.37
N ARG A 63 104.84 30.11 26.20
CA ARG A 63 104.04 29.79 25.01
C ARG A 63 103.10 28.61 25.20
N TYR A 64 103.51 27.60 25.97
CA TYR A 64 102.65 26.47 26.29
C TYR A 64 101.48 26.89 27.19
N LEU A 65 101.74 27.73 28.19
CA LEU A 65 100.69 28.29 29.04
C LEU A 65 99.72 29.16 28.23
N GLU A 66 100.23 30.02 27.35
CA GLU A 66 99.41 30.81 26.42
C GLU A 66 98.57 29.90 25.50
N ALA A 67 99.17 28.88 24.89
CA ALA A 67 98.47 27.92 24.05
C ALA A 67 97.40 27.14 24.81
N ARG A 68 97.67 26.77 26.07
CA ARG A 68 96.68 26.13 26.94
C ARG A 68 95.53 27.09 27.28
N HIS A 69 95.81 28.35 27.61
CA HIS A 69 94.77 29.35 27.86
C HIS A 69 93.93 29.61 26.61
N HIS A 70 94.56 29.69 25.43
CA HIS A 70 93.84 29.79 24.15
C HIS A 70 92.98 28.55 23.90
N GLN A 71 93.50 27.34 24.15
CA GLN A 71 92.73 26.11 24.02
C GLN A 71 91.51 26.11 24.95
N GLU A 72 91.69 26.47 26.23
CA GLU A 72 90.59 26.59 27.18
C GLU A 72 89.55 27.63 26.75
N HIS A 73 89.99 28.75 26.18
CA HIS A 73 89.07 29.77 25.64
C HIS A 73 88.29 29.24 24.43
N THR A 74 88.97 28.64 23.45
CA THR A 74 88.32 28.06 22.26
C THR A 74 87.36 26.94 22.63
N ALA A 75 87.68 26.13 23.66
CA ALA A 75 86.78 25.09 24.15
C ALA A 75 85.48 25.70 24.71
N ARG A 76 85.58 26.77 25.51
CA ARG A 76 84.40 27.48 26.02
C ARG A 76 83.57 28.11 24.92
N GLU A 77 84.21 28.68 23.89
CA GLU A 77 83.50 29.23 22.73
C GLU A 77 82.80 28.13 21.92
N LEU A 78 83.45 26.98 21.76
CA LEU A 78 82.86 25.82 21.09
C LEU A 78 81.65 25.28 21.87
N ASP A 79 81.76 25.15 23.19
CA ASP A 79 80.65 24.73 24.06
C ASP A 79 79.50 25.74 23.99
N ALA A 80 79.80 27.05 24.01
CA ALA A 80 78.79 28.10 23.84
C ALA A 80 78.11 28.01 22.45
N GLY A 81 78.89 27.76 21.39
CA GLY A 81 78.38 27.54 20.04
C GLY A 81 77.48 26.31 19.93
N GLN A 82 77.87 25.19 20.55
CA GLN A 82 77.06 23.98 20.62
C GLN A 82 75.72 24.23 21.32
N ASN A 83 75.75 24.89 22.49
CA ASN A 83 74.53 25.25 23.21
C ASN A 83 73.61 26.17 22.38
N GLN A 84 74.17 27.10 21.63
CA GLN A 84 73.39 27.96 20.72
C GLN A 84 72.77 27.15 19.57
N LEU A 85 73.50 26.20 18.99
CA LEU A 85 72.97 25.32 17.94
C LEU A 85 71.83 24.45 18.46
N GLU A 86 71.96 23.86 19.65
CA GLU A 86 70.89 23.10 20.29
C GLU A 86 69.67 23.98 20.58
N ALA A 87 69.88 25.20 21.08
CA ALA A 87 68.80 26.16 21.31
C ALA A 87 68.07 26.55 20.01
N LEU A 88 68.81 26.77 18.92
CA LEU A 88 68.25 27.06 17.60
C LEU A 88 67.50 25.85 17.03
N GLY A 89 68.03 24.63 17.18
CA GLY A 89 67.34 23.39 16.79
C GLY A 89 66.01 23.22 17.52
N ASN A 90 66.01 23.38 18.85
CA ASN A 90 64.79 23.33 19.67
C ASN A 90 63.77 24.40 19.26
N ASN A 91 64.22 25.60 18.87
CA ASN A 91 63.34 26.66 18.40
C ASN A 91 62.74 26.33 17.02
N LEU A 92 63.56 25.79 16.12
CA LEU A 92 63.11 25.35 14.79
C LEU A 92 62.02 24.29 14.92
N GLU A 93 62.22 23.26 15.73
CA GLU A 93 61.22 22.21 15.97
C GLU A 93 59.90 22.79 16.52
N LYS A 94 59.97 23.74 17.47
CA LYS A 94 58.78 24.44 17.98
C LYS A 94 58.05 25.21 16.89
N HIS A 95 58.77 25.85 15.98
CA HIS A 95 58.16 26.59 14.87
C HIS A 95 57.54 25.64 13.84
N GLU A 96 58.19 24.53 13.52
CA GLU A 96 57.63 23.49 12.66
C GLU A 96 56.33 22.92 13.23
N GLN A 97 56.29 22.61 14.53
CA GLN A 97 55.07 22.15 15.20
C GLN A 97 53.95 23.20 15.12
N LYS A 98 54.26 24.50 15.30
CA LYS A 98 53.27 25.58 15.15
C LYS A 98 52.73 25.67 13.72
N VAL A 99 53.59 25.54 12.71
CA VAL A 99 53.19 25.56 11.30
C VAL A 99 52.31 24.36 10.98
N ASN A 100 52.67 23.16 11.44
CA ASN A 100 51.86 21.96 11.24
C ASN A 100 50.49 22.09 11.89
N ARG A 101 50.43 22.56 13.14
CA ARG A 101 49.16 22.85 13.82
C ARG A 101 48.31 23.88 13.09
N TYR A 102 48.93 24.92 12.51
CA TYR A 102 48.21 25.91 11.71
C TYR A 102 47.64 25.32 10.44
N ARG A 103 48.39 24.47 9.73
CA ARG A 103 47.92 23.77 8.53
C ARG A 103 46.76 22.82 8.83
N GLU A 104 46.86 22.07 9.92
CA GLU A 104 45.77 21.21 10.40
C GLU A 104 44.52 22.02 10.72
N TRP A 105 44.68 23.13 11.45
CA TRP A 105 43.58 24.03 11.75
C TRP A 105 42.96 24.61 10.47
N GLN A 106 43.77 25.02 9.50
CA GLN A 106 43.29 25.53 8.23
C GLN A 106 42.47 24.48 7.47
N ARG A 107 42.95 23.23 7.41
CA ARG A 107 42.22 22.11 6.79
C ARG A 107 40.89 21.87 7.49
N LEU A 108 40.89 21.73 8.82
CA LEU A 108 39.67 21.50 9.60
C LEU A 108 38.68 22.68 9.48
N ASN A 109 39.19 23.90 9.35
CA ASN A 109 38.35 25.08 9.20
C ASN A 109 37.71 25.13 7.81
N LEU A 110 38.43 24.74 6.75
CA LEU A 110 37.86 24.59 5.41
C LEU A 110 36.78 23.50 5.39
N GLU A 111 37.09 22.32 5.94
CA GLU A 111 36.13 21.21 6.07
C GLU A 111 34.88 21.65 6.86
N ARG A 112 35.06 22.41 7.96
CA ARG A 112 33.94 22.97 8.72
C ARG A 112 33.09 23.92 7.88
N VAL A 113 33.72 24.82 7.12
CA VAL A 113 33.01 25.78 6.27
C VAL A 113 32.22 25.04 5.19
N GLU A 114 32.81 24.05 4.52
CA GLU A 114 32.12 23.21 3.53
C GLU A 114 30.95 22.44 4.15
N LEU A 115 31.15 21.81 5.31
CA LEU A 115 30.11 21.07 6.01
C LEU A 115 28.92 21.96 6.40
N VAL A 116 29.19 23.18 6.88
CA VAL A 116 28.14 24.10 7.33
C VAL A 116 27.45 24.79 6.16
N SER A 117 28.19 25.22 5.14
CA SER A 117 27.65 26.01 4.02
C SER A 117 26.96 25.15 2.96
N GLU A 118 27.45 23.94 2.69
CA GLU A 118 26.91 23.11 1.61
C GLU A 118 26.22 21.85 2.12
N MET A 119 26.91 21.05 2.94
CA MET A 119 26.43 19.70 3.26
C MET A 119 25.22 19.73 4.20
N ARG A 120 25.27 20.55 5.25
CA ARG A 120 24.17 20.72 6.20
C ARG A 120 22.87 21.15 5.52
N PRO A 121 22.80 22.26 4.75
CA PRO A 121 21.54 22.67 4.14
C PRO A 121 21.02 21.66 3.11
N ARG A 122 21.90 20.97 2.37
CA ARG A 122 21.49 19.90 1.45
C ARG A 122 20.83 18.73 2.20
N LEU A 123 21.40 18.31 3.33
CA LEU A 123 20.82 17.26 4.16
C LEU A 123 19.49 17.69 4.78
N GLU A 124 19.42 18.91 5.33
CA GLU A 124 18.18 19.47 5.88
C GLU A 124 17.08 19.50 4.81
N HIS A 125 17.40 19.95 3.59
CA HIS A 125 16.46 19.94 2.48
C HIS A 125 15.97 18.53 2.11
N CYS A 126 16.88 17.57 1.97
CA CYS A 126 16.53 16.18 1.65
C CYS A 126 15.65 15.54 2.74
N LEU A 127 15.90 15.84 4.01
CA LEU A 127 15.09 15.35 5.12
C LEU A 127 13.69 15.98 5.09
N LEU A 128 13.60 17.30 4.94
CA LEU A 128 12.32 18.01 4.82
C LEU A 128 11.50 17.51 3.62
N GLN A 129 12.14 17.24 2.48
CA GLN A 129 11.46 16.66 1.32
C GLN A 129 10.90 15.27 1.64
N ARG A 130 11.67 14.40 2.29
CA ARG A 130 11.21 13.05 2.67
C ARG A 130 10.04 13.11 3.66
N GLU A 131 10.10 14.02 4.62
CA GLU A 131 9.01 14.25 5.59
C GLU A 131 7.75 14.77 4.87
N ALA A 132 7.89 15.72 3.95
CA ALA A 132 6.80 16.23 3.15
C ALA A 132 6.17 15.14 2.26
N ASP A 133 6.98 14.32 1.60
CA ASP A 133 6.50 13.19 0.80
C ASP A 133 5.77 12.15 1.64
N HIS A 134 6.28 11.85 2.84
CA HIS A 134 5.62 10.96 3.79
C HIS A 134 4.28 11.53 4.27
N ALA A 135 4.25 12.82 4.63
CA ALA A 135 3.03 13.53 4.99
C ALA A 135 2.02 13.54 3.83
N ALA A 136 2.46 13.76 2.60
CA ALA A 136 1.61 13.74 1.42
C ALA A 136 1.00 12.33 1.21
N ARG A 137 1.80 11.27 1.33
CA ARG A 137 1.31 9.88 1.21
C ARG A 137 0.29 9.52 2.28
N THR A 138 0.55 9.89 3.53
CA THR A 138 -0.39 9.65 4.65
C THR A 138 -1.68 10.45 4.51
N LEU A 139 -1.62 11.70 4.04
CA LEU A 139 -2.82 12.49 3.73
C LEU A 139 -3.62 11.88 2.57
N LEU A 140 -2.95 11.35 1.54
CA LEU A 140 -3.62 10.66 0.44
C LEU A 140 -4.35 9.39 0.90
N THR A 141 -3.75 8.58 1.78
CA THR A 141 -4.42 7.40 2.34
C THR A 141 -5.61 7.83 3.21
N GLN A 142 -5.41 8.78 4.13
CA GLN A 142 -6.49 9.30 4.97
C GLN A 142 -7.65 9.89 4.15
N ARG A 143 -7.36 10.57 3.03
CA ARG A 143 -8.39 11.10 2.13
C ARG A 143 -9.17 9.99 1.42
N ARG A 144 -8.52 8.89 1.04
CA ARG A 144 -9.20 7.72 0.48
C ARG A 144 -10.10 7.05 1.52
N ASP A 145 -9.59 6.86 2.73
CA ASP A 145 -10.35 6.26 3.83
C ASP A 145 -11.54 7.13 4.23
N TRP A 146 -11.36 8.45 4.25
CA TRP A 146 -12.45 9.40 4.51
C TRP A 146 -13.55 9.32 3.44
N ARG A 147 -13.19 9.22 2.16
CA ARG A 147 -14.18 9.04 1.08
C ARG A 147 -14.92 7.72 1.22
N ALA A 148 -14.20 6.62 1.47
CA ALA A 148 -14.83 5.31 1.66
C ALA A 148 -15.83 5.32 2.84
N LYS A 149 -15.45 5.92 3.98
CA LYS A 149 -16.34 6.08 5.14
C LYS A 149 -17.52 7.00 4.84
N HIS A 150 -17.32 8.04 4.04
CA HIS A 150 -18.39 8.93 3.62
C HIS A 150 -19.42 8.20 2.75
N ASP A 151 -18.94 7.41 1.79
CA ASP A 151 -19.78 6.62 0.89
C ASP A 151 -20.53 5.51 1.66
N GLU A 152 -19.87 4.82 2.58
CA GLU A 152 -20.49 3.86 3.50
C GLU A 152 -21.58 4.52 4.36
N ARG A 153 -21.33 5.72 4.90
CA ARG A 153 -22.37 6.46 5.62
C ARG A 153 -23.54 6.82 4.72
N SER A 154 -23.29 7.14 3.46
CA SER A 154 -24.35 7.48 2.51
C SER A 154 -25.21 6.27 2.15
N SER A 155 -24.61 5.08 1.96
CA SER A 155 -25.35 3.85 1.70
C SER A 155 -26.19 3.44 2.90
N LEU A 156 -25.61 3.47 4.12
CA LEU A 156 -26.36 3.16 5.35
C LEU A 156 -27.55 4.10 5.58
N LYS A 157 -27.43 5.37 5.19
CA LYS A 157 -28.56 6.31 5.24
C LYS A 157 -29.65 5.93 4.24
N MET A 158 -29.28 5.62 3.00
CA MET A 158 -30.25 5.16 1.99
C MET A 158 -30.97 3.89 2.45
N ASP A 159 -30.23 2.93 3.02
CA ASP A 159 -30.80 1.70 3.56
C ASP A 159 -31.78 1.98 4.72
N SER A 160 -31.43 2.90 5.62
CA SER A 160 -32.33 3.35 6.70
C SER A 160 -33.60 3.99 6.13
N ASP A 161 -33.48 4.90 5.15
CA ASP A 161 -34.61 5.59 4.54
C ASP A 161 -35.57 4.59 3.83
N VAL A 162 -35.01 3.55 3.18
CA VAL A 162 -35.80 2.47 2.56
C VAL A 162 -36.54 1.64 3.60
N LEU A 163 -35.88 1.30 4.71
CA LEU A 163 -36.51 0.57 5.82
C LEU A 163 -37.63 1.40 6.47
N ASP A 164 -37.40 2.69 6.69
CA ASP A 164 -38.42 3.60 7.24
C ASP A 164 -39.63 3.73 6.31
N ALA A 165 -39.40 3.83 4.99
CA ALA A 165 -40.47 3.81 4.00
C ALA A 165 -41.24 2.49 3.99
N ALA A 166 -40.55 1.35 4.09
CA ALA A 166 -41.18 0.03 4.16
C ALA A 166 -42.01 -0.14 5.45
N LEU A 167 -41.52 0.37 6.58
CA LEU A 167 -42.26 0.40 7.84
C LEU A 167 -43.51 1.27 7.74
N ALA A 168 -43.41 2.47 7.16
CA ALA A 168 -44.56 3.34 6.95
C ALA A 168 -45.62 2.69 6.05
N GLN A 169 -45.21 2.03 4.97
CA GLN A 169 -46.12 1.27 4.10
C GLN A 169 -46.76 0.08 4.82
N ALA A 170 -46.00 -0.65 5.64
CA ALA A 170 -46.53 -1.76 6.43
C ALA A 170 -47.55 -1.28 7.46
N LEU A 171 -47.33 -0.13 8.11
CA LEU A 171 -48.29 0.49 9.02
C LEU A 171 -49.58 0.90 8.30
N LEU A 172 -49.48 1.53 7.13
CA LEU A 172 -50.66 1.86 6.32
C LEU A 172 -51.45 0.62 5.89
N ARG A 173 -50.76 -0.45 5.48
CA ARG A 173 -51.41 -1.74 5.15
C ARG A 173 -52.11 -2.34 6.35
N LYS A 174 -51.49 -2.28 7.54
CA LYS A 174 -52.12 -2.74 8.79
C LYS A 174 -53.39 -1.95 9.09
N LEU A 175 -53.35 -0.62 9.00
CA LEU A 175 -54.53 0.23 9.23
C LEU A 175 -55.66 -0.09 8.24
N ALA A 176 -55.33 -0.22 6.94
CA ALA A 176 -56.32 -0.59 5.94
C ALA A 176 -56.90 -2.00 6.18
N ALA A 177 -56.09 -2.96 6.64
CA ALA A 177 -56.56 -4.28 7.01
C ALA A 177 -57.49 -4.24 8.23
N THR A 178 -57.16 -3.47 9.27
CA THR A 178 -58.02 -3.32 10.46
C THR A 178 -59.35 -2.64 10.11
N ASP A 179 -59.32 -1.65 9.22
CA ASP A 179 -60.54 -0.99 8.74
C ASP A 179 -61.43 -1.96 7.95
N ASN A 180 -60.83 -2.73 7.04
CA ASN A 180 -61.53 -3.77 6.29
C ASN A 180 -62.12 -4.84 7.22
N GLU A 181 -61.35 -5.34 8.19
CA GLU A 181 -61.86 -6.26 9.22
C GLU A 181 -63.06 -5.67 9.97
N SER A 182 -63.00 -4.38 10.33
CA SER A 182 -64.13 -3.71 11.00
C SER A 182 -65.38 -3.66 10.13
N ILE A 183 -65.24 -3.42 8.81
CA ILE A 183 -66.34 -3.38 7.85
C ILE A 183 -66.95 -4.78 7.69
N GLN A 184 -66.09 -5.79 7.50
CA GLN A 184 -66.54 -7.18 7.35
C GLN A 184 -67.24 -7.67 8.63
N ASN A 185 -66.71 -7.34 9.81
CA ASN A 185 -67.36 -7.67 11.08
C ASN A 185 -68.73 -7.00 11.23
N LYS A 186 -68.90 -5.75 10.78
CA LYS A 186 -70.21 -5.08 10.77
C LYS A 186 -71.19 -5.78 9.82
N ALA A 187 -70.77 -6.10 8.60
CA ALA A 187 -71.59 -6.82 7.62
C ALA A 187 -72.00 -8.21 8.13
N LEU A 188 -71.07 -8.97 8.73
CA LEU A 188 -71.37 -10.26 9.35
C LEU A 188 -72.37 -10.13 10.51
N ASN A 189 -72.24 -9.09 11.34
CA ASN A 189 -73.18 -8.84 12.42
C ASN A 189 -74.58 -8.48 11.91
N GLU A 190 -74.69 -7.76 10.79
CA GLU A 190 -75.96 -7.47 10.12
C GLU A 190 -76.61 -8.76 9.60
N ILE A 191 -75.85 -9.58 8.88
CA ILE A 191 -76.32 -10.89 8.40
C ILE A 191 -76.74 -11.79 9.57
N ASN A 192 -75.97 -11.83 10.67
CA ASN A 192 -76.33 -12.62 11.85
C ASN A 192 -77.63 -12.13 12.51
N ARG A 193 -77.90 -10.82 12.49
CA ARG A 193 -79.18 -10.27 12.99
C ARG A 193 -80.34 -10.69 12.10
N GLU A 194 -80.17 -10.61 10.79
CA GLU A 194 -81.17 -11.10 9.83
C GLU A 194 -81.41 -12.60 10.02
N LEU A 195 -80.34 -13.40 10.11
CA LEU A 195 -80.42 -14.84 10.36
C LEU A 195 -81.14 -15.15 11.68
N GLY A 196 -80.84 -14.42 12.76
CA GLY A 196 -81.56 -14.55 14.02
C GLY A 196 -83.05 -14.20 13.90
N GLY A 197 -83.39 -13.20 13.07
CA GLY A 197 -84.78 -12.90 12.70
C GLY A 197 -85.45 -14.06 11.97
N TRP A 198 -84.78 -14.64 10.98
CA TRP A 198 -85.24 -15.83 10.26
C TRP A 198 -85.40 -17.04 11.18
N GLU A 199 -84.46 -17.30 12.10
CA GLU A 199 -84.59 -18.37 13.09
C GLU A 199 -85.83 -18.21 13.98
N VAL A 200 -86.18 -16.98 14.35
CA VAL A 200 -87.40 -16.70 15.12
C VAL A 200 -88.64 -16.99 14.27
N ILE A 201 -88.66 -16.56 13.00
CA ILE A 201 -89.77 -16.85 12.07
C ILE A 201 -89.92 -18.35 11.86
N VAL A 202 -88.82 -19.08 11.63
CA VAL A 202 -88.83 -20.55 11.49
C VAL A 202 -89.35 -21.21 12.76
N LYS A 203 -88.91 -20.77 13.95
CA LYS A 203 -89.44 -21.28 15.23
C LYS A 203 -90.93 -20.96 15.41
N GLN A 204 -91.40 -19.80 14.94
CA GLN A 204 -92.82 -19.44 14.96
C GLN A 204 -93.63 -20.30 13.99
N GLN A 205 -93.14 -20.52 12.77
CA GLN A 205 -93.74 -21.42 11.79
C GLN A 205 -93.84 -22.84 12.36
N GLN A 206 -92.76 -23.39 12.92
CA GLN A 206 -92.79 -24.70 13.56
C GLN A 206 -93.80 -24.78 14.70
N ARG A 207 -93.95 -23.72 15.50
CA ARG A 207 -95.00 -23.65 16.54
C ARG A 207 -96.40 -23.61 15.95
N LEU A 208 -96.61 -22.86 14.87
CA LEU A 208 -97.90 -22.81 14.17
C LEU A 208 -98.23 -24.14 13.49
N GLU A 209 -97.25 -24.81 12.90
CA GLU A 209 -97.40 -26.17 12.37
C GLU A 209 -97.75 -27.16 13.47
N GLN A 210 -97.11 -27.08 14.64
CA GLN A 210 -97.48 -27.90 15.81
C GLN A 210 -98.92 -27.60 16.29
N GLN A 211 -99.35 -26.35 16.27
CA GLN A 211 -100.73 -25.96 16.61
C GLN A 211 -101.74 -26.39 15.54
N ALA A 212 -101.40 -26.30 14.26
CA ALA A 212 -102.22 -26.77 13.15
C ALA A 212 -102.34 -28.30 13.12
N GLN A 213 -101.25 -29.01 13.43
CA GLN A 213 -101.25 -30.46 13.66
C GLN A 213 -102.18 -30.84 14.82
N ALA A 214 -102.22 -30.04 15.90
CA ALA A 214 -103.16 -30.23 17.01
C ALA A 214 -104.62 -29.88 16.65
N ALA A 215 -104.85 -29.01 15.67
CA ALA A 215 -106.17 -28.54 15.23
C ALA A 215 -106.78 -29.33 14.04
N GLY A 216 -106.01 -30.21 13.39
CA GLY A 216 -106.54 -31.25 12.49
C GLY A 216 -107.05 -30.81 11.11
N GLY A 217 -106.67 -29.65 10.59
CA GLY A 217 -107.06 -29.21 9.24
C GLY A 217 -105.88 -28.63 8.45
N ALA A 218 -105.73 -29.06 7.19
CA ALA A 218 -104.72 -28.64 6.17
C ALA A 218 -103.42 -29.48 6.01
N LEU A 219 -103.35 -30.73 6.49
CA LEU A 219 -102.25 -31.67 6.14
C LEU A 219 -102.48 -32.47 4.84
N ALA A 220 -103.70 -32.45 4.29
CA ALA A 220 -104.00 -33.11 3.02
C ALA A 220 -103.38 -32.35 1.84
N ASP A 221 -103.56 -31.03 1.81
CA ASP A 221 -103.14 -30.18 0.69
C ASP A 221 -101.61 -30.15 0.51
N ALA A 222 -100.82 -30.14 1.59
CA ALA A 222 -99.36 -30.13 1.49
C ALA A 222 -98.79 -31.43 0.88
N ARG A 223 -99.38 -32.58 1.24
CA ARG A 223 -98.98 -33.89 0.67
C ARG A 223 -99.42 -34.02 -0.78
N GLU A 224 -100.61 -33.52 -1.12
CA GLU A 224 -101.09 -33.49 -2.50
C GLU A 224 -100.20 -32.60 -3.40
N ILE A 225 -99.75 -31.45 -2.90
CA ILE A 225 -98.82 -30.57 -3.61
C ILE A 225 -97.45 -31.25 -3.85
N GLU A 226 -96.86 -31.91 -2.84
CA GLU A 226 -95.60 -32.67 -3.01
C GLU A 226 -95.74 -33.77 -4.08
N THR A 227 -96.87 -34.48 -4.13
CA THR A 227 -97.10 -35.48 -5.17
C THR A 227 -97.21 -34.87 -6.56
N LEU A 228 -97.87 -33.71 -6.71
CA LEU A 228 -98.01 -33.03 -7.99
C LEU A 228 -96.69 -32.45 -8.50
N GLU A 229 -95.82 -31.94 -7.62
CA GLU A 229 -94.49 -31.46 -8.00
C GLU A 229 -93.57 -32.59 -8.48
N SER A 230 -93.63 -33.77 -7.84
CA SER A 230 -92.88 -34.95 -8.28
C SER A 230 -93.33 -35.42 -9.68
N GLN A 231 -94.63 -35.36 -9.97
CA GLN A 231 -95.19 -35.68 -11.28
C GLN A 231 -94.75 -34.66 -12.35
N ARG A 232 -94.73 -33.37 -12.01
CA ARG A 232 -94.25 -32.30 -12.91
C ARG A 232 -92.77 -32.48 -13.26
N ALA A 233 -91.92 -32.78 -12.28
CA ALA A 233 -90.49 -33.05 -12.52
C ALA A 233 -90.29 -34.26 -13.46
N GLY A 234 -91.06 -35.34 -13.25
CA GLY A 234 -91.03 -36.52 -14.12
C GLY A 234 -91.45 -36.23 -15.57
N LEU A 235 -92.41 -35.32 -15.78
CA LEU A 235 -92.85 -34.91 -17.12
C LEU A 235 -91.81 -34.07 -17.84
N LEU A 236 -91.11 -33.17 -17.15
CA LEU A 236 -90.05 -32.35 -17.75
C LEU A 236 -88.89 -33.19 -18.28
N VAL A 237 -88.47 -34.23 -17.54
CA VAL A 237 -87.44 -35.17 -17.99
C VAL A 237 -87.87 -35.92 -19.26
N LYS A 238 -89.15 -36.30 -19.37
CA LYS A 238 -89.70 -36.93 -20.58
C LYS A 238 -89.75 -35.99 -21.77
N ILE A 239 -90.06 -34.70 -21.57
CA ILE A 239 -90.07 -33.72 -22.64
C ILE A 239 -88.66 -33.50 -23.19
N ALA A 240 -87.67 -33.36 -22.31
CA ALA A 240 -86.27 -33.18 -22.72
C ALA A 240 -85.75 -34.38 -23.54
N SER A 241 -86.07 -35.62 -23.14
CA SER A 241 -85.64 -36.80 -23.89
C SER A 241 -86.34 -36.96 -25.24
N LEU A 242 -87.61 -36.53 -25.37
CA LEU A 242 -88.32 -36.51 -26.64
C LEU A 242 -87.78 -35.44 -27.59
N GLN A 243 -87.47 -34.23 -27.08
CA GLN A 243 -86.87 -33.16 -27.87
C GLN A 243 -85.49 -33.54 -28.41
N GLN A 244 -84.66 -34.20 -27.60
CA GLN A 244 -83.35 -34.67 -28.05
C GLN A 244 -83.47 -35.72 -29.16
N ARG A 245 -84.48 -36.59 -29.08
CA ARG A 245 -84.76 -37.59 -30.12
C ARG A 245 -85.32 -36.98 -31.41
N GLN A 246 -86.07 -35.90 -31.28
CA GLN A 246 -86.58 -35.14 -32.42
C GLN A 246 -85.44 -34.43 -33.16
N ALA A 247 -84.55 -33.76 -32.44
CA ALA A 247 -83.36 -33.12 -33.02
C ALA A 247 -82.45 -34.13 -33.78
N GLN A 248 -82.26 -35.33 -33.24
CA GLN A 248 -81.52 -36.40 -33.93
C GLN A 248 -82.18 -36.85 -35.24
N LEU A 249 -83.51 -36.90 -35.29
CA LEU A 249 -84.25 -37.26 -36.49
C LEU A 249 -84.25 -36.12 -37.52
N ASP A 250 -84.35 -34.87 -37.07
CA ASP A 250 -84.27 -33.70 -37.95
C ASP A 250 -82.89 -33.59 -38.58
N GLU A 251 -81.81 -33.83 -37.83
CA GLU A 251 -80.45 -33.88 -38.34
C GLU A 251 -80.25 -35.02 -39.36
N MET A 252 -80.85 -36.19 -39.12
CA MET A 252 -80.86 -37.29 -40.10
C MET A 252 -81.63 -36.92 -41.38
N LEU A 253 -82.74 -36.21 -41.27
CA LEU A 253 -83.54 -35.78 -42.42
C LEU A 253 -82.85 -34.67 -43.23
N GLU A 254 -82.19 -33.71 -42.58
CA GLU A 254 -81.41 -32.66 -43.25
C GLU A 254 -80.23 -33.26 -44.02
N ASN A 255 -79.52 -34.22 -43.43
CA ASN A 255 -78.41 -34.93 -44.08
C ASN A 255 -78.88 -35.73 -45.30
N LEU A 256 -80.06 -36.37 -45.24
CA LEU A 256 -80.65 -37.08 -46.37
C LEU A 256 -81.16 -36.13 -47.47
N ALA A 257 -81.71 -34.97 -47.11
CA ALA A 257 -82.19 -33.96 -48.07
C ALA A 257 -81.05 -33.26 -48.82
N ALA A 258 -79.87 -33.12 -48.20
CA ALA A 258 -78.70 -32.50 -48.81
C ALA A 258 -77.90 -33.43 -49.77
N GLY A 259 -78.33 -34.68 -49.95
CA GLY A 259 -77.69 -35.63 -50.88
C GLY A 259 -76.28 -36.08 -50.51
N ARG A 260 -75.82 -35.77 -49.29
CA ARG A 260 -74.49 -36.17 -48.78
C ARG A 260 -74.64 -37.44 -47.95
N ARG A 261 -73.91 -38.51 -48.30
CA ARG A 261 -73.76 -39.65 -47.39
C ARG A 261 -72.84 -39.21 -46.24
N ALA A 262 -73.28 -39.43 -45.01
CA ALA A 262 -72.50 -39.11 -43.83
C ALA A 262 -71.20 -39.94 -43.83
N ASP A 263 -70.05 -39.28 -43.77
CA ASP A 263 -68.77 -39.93 -43.57
C ASP A 263 -68.75 -40.58 -42.17
N PRO A 264 -68.31 -41.84 -42.02
CA PRO A 264 -68.14 -42.46 -40.71
C PRO A 264 -67.19 -41.65 -39.82
N HIS A 265 -67.50 -41.57 -38.53
CA HIS A 265 -66.82 -40.69 -37.55
C HIS A 265 -65.29 -40.88 -37.52
N ASP A 266 -64.82 -42.10 -37.79
CA ASP A 266 -63.41 -42.47 -37.80
C ASP A 266 -62.61 -41.75 -38.91
N VAL A 267 -63.22 -41.51 -40.08
CA VAL A 267 -62.58 -40.81 -41.20
C VAL A 267 -62.47 -39.31 -40.94
N ALA A 268 -63.48 -38.72 -40.28
CA ALA A 268 -63.47 -37.33 -39.88
C ALA A 268 -62.42 -37.06 -38.77
N ALA A 269 -62.31 -37.96 -37.79
CA ALA A 269 -61.32 -37.87 -36.72
C ALA A 269 -59.88 -37.99 -37.26
N PHE A 270 -59.64 -38.88 -38.22
CA PHE A 270 -58.31 -39.06 -38.81
C PHE A 270 -57.89 -37.86 -39.68
N ARG A 271 -58.82 -37.24 -40.42
CA ARG A 271 -58.60 -35.96 -41.12
C ARG A 271 -58.19 -34.84 -40.17
N GLN A 272 -58.89 -34.71 -39.04
CA GLN A 272 -58.54 -33.71 -38.03
C GLN A 272 -57.15 -33.96 -37.44
N ALA A 273 -56.77 -35.22 -37.21
CA ALA A 273 -55.44 -35.56 -36.71
C ALA A 273 -54.32 -35.25 -37.72
N LEU A 274 -54.52 -35.53 -39.01
CA LEU A 274 -53.54 -35.23 -40.06
C LEU A 274 -53.43 -33.73 -40.35
N ALA A 275 -54.54 -32.99 -40.31
CA ALA A 275 -54.55 -31.53 -40.41
C ALA A 275 -53.87 -30.87 -39.20
N ALA A 276 -54.07 -31.41 -37.98
CA ALA A 276 -53.40 -30.94 -36.78
C ALA A 276 -51.89 -31.21 -36.81
N ALA A 277 -51.45 -32.26 -37.50
CA ALA A 277 -50.04 -32.57 -37.75
C ALA A 277 -49.43 -31.83 -38.95
N ASP A 278 -50.21 -30.96 -39.62
CA ASP A 278 -49.85 -30.18 -40.82
C ASP A 278 -49.29 -31.02 -41.98
N ILE A 279 -49.79 -32.26 -42.11
CA ILE A 279 -49.45 -33.14 -43.22
C ILE A 279 -50.48 -32.93 -44.33
N PRO A 280 -50.06 -32.47 -45.53
CA PRO A 280 -50.98 -32.30 -46.65
C PRO A 280 -51.47 -33.67 -47.11
N HIS A 281 -52.78 -33.90 -47.06
CA HIS A 281 -53.42 -35.16 -47.41
C HIS A 281 -54.66 -34.89 -48.26
N HIS A 282 -54.92 -35.75 -49.25
CA HIS A 282 -56.10 -35.68 -50.12
C HIS A 282 -56.72 -37.06 -50.18
N LEU A 283 -58.05 -37.16 -50.04
CA LEU A 283 -58.72 -38.44 -50.21
C LEU A 283 -58.77 -38.79 -51.69
N LEU A 284 -58.52 -40.06 -52.02
CA LEU A 284 -58.55 -40.51 -53.41
C LEU A 284 -59.92 -40.26 -54.09
N THR A 285 -61.00 -40.24 -53.30
CA THR A 285 -62.37 -39.93 -53.77
C THR A 285 -62.53 -38.48 -54.21
N ASP A 286 -61.70 -37.56 -53.72
CA ASP A 286 -61.79 -36.13 -54.00
C ASP A 286 -60.94 -35.73 -55.22
N VAL A 287 -60.00 -36.58 -55.65
CA VAL A 287 -59.06 -36.30 -56.75
C VAL A 287 -59.44 -36.99 -58.06
N VAL A 288 -60.21 -38.09 -58.00
CA VAL A 288 -60.58 -38.85 -59.20
C VAL A 288 -62.02 -38.58 -59.59
N GLU A 289 -62.22 -37.68 -60.55
CA GLU A 289 -63.49 -37.58 -61.29
C GLU A 289 -63.49 -38.59 -62.45
N ILE A 290 -64.38 -39.58 -62.38
CA ILE A 290 -64.60 -40.53 -63.47
C ILE A 290 -65.55 -39.87 -64.47
N VAL A 291 -65.01 -39.39 -65.58
CA VAL A 291 -65.78 -38.68 -66.61
C VAL A 291 -66.64 -39.62 -67.47
N ASP A 292 -66.32 -40.93 -67.50
CA ASP A 292 -67.02 -41.92 -68.33
C ASP A 292 -67.59 -43.10 -67.50
N ALA A 293 -68.93 -43.19 -67.47
CA ALA A 293 -69.68 -44.08 -66.57
C ALA A 293 -69.48 -45.59 -66.85
N GLY A 294 -68.97 -45.97 -68.04
CA GLY A 294 -68.70 -47.36 -68.40
C GLY A 294 -67.53 -48.00 -67.64
N TRP A 295 -66.63 -47.19 -67.09
CA TRP A 295 -65.42 -47.66 -66.38
C TRP A 295 -65.61 -47.79 -64.86
N GLN A 296 -66.74 -47.31 -64.34
CA GLN A 296 -67.04 -47.22 -62.91
C GLN A 296 -66.98 -48.57 -62.16
N PRO A 297 -67.54 -49.69 -62.67
CA PRO A 297 -67.51 -50.97 -61.96
C PRO A 297 -66.10 -51.60 -61.94
N ALA A 298 -65.30 -51.34 -62.98
CA ALA A 298 -63.94 -51.88 -63.08
C ALA A 298 -62.98 -51.15 -62.14
N VAL A 299 -63.17 -49.84 -61.96
CA VAL A 299 -62.39 -49.01 -61.03
C VAL A 299 -62.79 -49.28 -59.58
N GLU A 300 -64.09 -49.42 -59.29
CA GLU A 300 -64.58 -49.81 -57.95
C GLU A 300 -64.09 -51.22 -57.55
N ALA A 301 -64.05 -52.18 -58.48
CA ALA A 301 -63.54 -53.53 -58.19
C ALA A 301 -62.03 -53.57 -57.92
N ALA A 302 -61.24 -52.69 -58.55
CA ALA A 302 -59.80 -52.57 -58.30
C ALA A 302 -59.49 -51.81 -56.99
N LEU A 303 -60.35 -50.86 -56.58
CA LEU A 303 -60.17 -50.03 -55.39
C LEU A 303 -60.85 -50.58 -54.12
N ALA A 304 -61.79 -51.52 -54.25
CA ALA A 304 -62.46 -52.16 -53.11
C ALA A 304 -61.51 -52.74 -52.04
N PRO A 305 -60.36 -53.36 -52.37
CA PRO A 305 -59.41 -53.85 -51.37
C PRO A 305 -58.61 -52.76 -50.66
N PHE A 306 -58.62 -51.52 -51.17
CA PHE A 306 -57.77 -50.40 -50.72
C PHE A 306 -58.58 -49.18 -50.24
N ALA A 307 -59.87 -49.36 -49.91
CA ALA A 307 -60.81 -48.29 -49.56
C ALA A 307 -60.45 -47.45 -48.31
N HIS A 308 -59.36 -47.79 -47.61
CA HIS A 308 -58.94 -47.14 -46.36
C HIS A 308 -57.45 -46.78 -46.34
N ILE A 309 -56.89 -46.40 -47.50
CA ILE A 309 -55.53 -45.84 -47.55
C ILE A 309 -55.66 -44.38 -47.99
N VAL A 310 -55.14 -43.49 -47.14
CA VAL A 310 -55.02 -42.03 -47.36
C VAL A 310 -53.62 -41.72 -47.90
#